data_AF-A0A812R2J5-F1
#
_entry.id   AF-A0A812R2J5-F1
#
_cell.length_a   1.000
_cell.length_b   1.000
_cell.length_c   1.000
_cell.angle_alpha   90.00
_cell.angle_beta   90.00
_cell.angle_gamma   90.00
#
_symmetry.space_group_name_H-M   'P 1'
#
loop_
_entity.id
_entity.type
_entity.pdbx_description
1 polymer ?
#
loop_
_entity_poly.entity_id
_entity_poly.type
_entity_poly.pdbx_seq_one_letter_code
_entity_poly.pdbx_strand_id
1 'polypeptide(L)'
;MLGDPAHPEHSGEALDEQEKVASVEVPQASPQNLARVQEVLQCIFEFYACQGTTALQEPRLTNTRFTRMAMDAALLDERLTPAKVDVTFSRVCGSSPHMLLTQFRDAMVRLAAIKYPSLPRTEAVMQLYQKHLATFQGTTKGVVAELDQAVLSVLGAARCRALPVAVLRVWDARQGSPSAAISQLPPAPVLALAAGGFCRPAAGLSMDNGQQWTIMTYKLCGMAPVPPRKCRERFA
;
A
#
# COMPACT_ATOMS: atom_id res chain seq x y z
N MET A 1 -18.47 -43.52 -45.72
CA MET A 1 -19.55 -43.68 -44.73
C MET A 1 -19.41 -42.51 -43.77
N LEU A 2 -20.10 -41.39 -44.06
CA LEU A 2 -21.26 -40.91 -43.28
C LEU A 2 -20.79 -40.25 -41.97
N GLY A 3 -20.88 -38.96 -41.70
CA GLY A 3 -21.48 -37.82 -42.40
C GLY A 3 -21.45 -36.64 -41.40
N ASP A 4 -21.17 -35.44 -41.88
CA ASP A 4 -21.21 -34.19 -41.12
C ASP A 4 -22.64 -33.87 -40.64
N PRO A 5 -22.84 -33.46 -39.36
CA PRO A 5 -24.03 -32.72 -38.97
C PRO A 5 -23.74 -31.21 -38.99
N ALA A 6 -24.41 -30.56 -39.93
CA ALA A 6 -24.56 -29.12 -40.07
C ALA A 6 -25.03 -28.47 -38.76
N HIS A 7 -24.30 -27.45 -38.31
CA HIS A 7 -24.76 -26.56 -37.25
C HIS A 7 -25.28 -25.25 -37.87
N PRO A 8 -26.46 -24.76 -37.45
CA PRO A 8 -27.23 -23.75 -38.16
C PRO A 8 -26.62 -22.36 -38.04
N GLU A 9 -26.65 -21.66 -39.17
CA GLU A 9 -26.43 -20.23 -39.28
C GLU A 9 -27.53 -19.48 -38.51
N HIS A 10 -27.20 -18.95 -37.33
CA HIS A 10 -28.09 -18.02 -36.62
C HIS A 10 -27.93 -16.63 -37.24
N SER A 11 -28.71 -16.43 -38.31
CA SER A 11 -28.94 -15.14 -38.93
C SER A 11 -29.76 -14.25 -38.00
N GLY A 12 -29.25 -13.05 -37.75
CA GLY A 12 -30.00 -11.81 -37.57
C GLY A 12 -31.02 -11.72 -36.43
N GLU A 13 -30.68 -10.93 -35.42
CA GLU A 13 -31.61 -9.95 -34.87
C GLU A 13 -30.81 -8.70 -34.48
N ALA A 14 -30.82 -7.72 -35.39
CA ALA A 14 -30.36 -6.36 -35.14
C ALA A 14 -31.43 -5.67 -34.29
N LEU A 15 -31.34 -5.79 -32.98
CA LEU A 15 -32.08 -4.94 -32.06
C LEU A 15 -31.23 -3.69 -31.80
N ASP A 16 -31.66 -2.62 -32.48
CA ASP A 16 -31.34 -1.23 -32.22
C ASP A 16 -31.84 -0.89 -30.81
N GLU A 17 -31.12 -1.34 -29.77
CA GLU A 17 -31.26 -0.79 -28.42
C GLU A 17 -30.59 0.58 -28.44
N GLN A 18 -31.39 1.56 -28.79
CA GLN A 18 -31.13 2.98 -28.65
C GLN A 18 -30.86 3.26 -27.17
N GLU A 19 -29.60 3.07 -26.77
CA GLU A 19 -29.06 3.35 -25.46
C GLU A 19 -29.26 4.84 -25.21
N LYS A 20 -30.37 5.16 -24.56
CA LYS A 20 -30.62 6.45 -23.94
C LYS A 20 -29.55 6.60 -22.88
N VAL A 21 -28.41 7.14 -23.29
CA VAL A 21 -27.31 7.58 -22.45
C VAL A 21 -27.86 8.72 -21.59
N ALA A 22 -28.62 8.34 -20.56
CA ALA A 22 -28.92 9.22 -19.46
C ALA A 22 -27.55 9.59 -18.91
N SER A 23 -27.14 10.83 -19.16
CA SER A 23 -25.92 11.42 -18.64
C SER A 23 -25.88 11.14 -17.14
N VAL A 24 -25.17 10.08 -16.77
CA VAL A 24 -24.85 9.79 -15.38
C VAL A 24 -23.92 10.93 -15.01
N GLU A 25 -24.45 11.93 -14.29
CA GLU A 25 -23.65 12.95 -13.65
C GLU A 25 -22.65 12.21 -12.77
N VAL A 26 -21.42 12.08 -13.29
CA VAL A 26 -20.31 11.46 -12.58
C VAL A 26 -20.19 12.22 -11.27
N PRO A 27 -20.39 11.56 -10.11
CA PRO A 27 -20.38 12.24 -8.82
C PRO A 27 -19.04 12.92 -8.64
N GLN A 28 -19.00 14.23 -8.91
CA GLN A 28 -17.77 14.98 -8.90
C GLN A 28 -17.25 14.97 -7.46
N ALA A 29 -16.17 14.21 -7.22
CA ALA A 29 -15.58 14.08 -5.91
C ALA A 29 -15.11 15.46 -5.44
N SER A 30 -15.93 16.12 -4.62
CA SER A 30 -15.59 17.43 -4.12
C SER A 30 -14.30 17.33 -3.29
N PRO A 31 -13.37 18.30 -3.39
CA PRO A 31 -12.09 18.24 -2.67
C PRO A 31 -12.28 18.14 -1.14
N GLN A 32 -13.41 18.62 -0.62
CA GLN A 32 -13.78 18.51 0.79
C GLN A 32 -13.98 17.06 1.24
N ASN A 33 -14.54 16.20 0.39
CA ASN A 33 -14.75 14.80 0.72
C ASN A 33 -13.41 14.06 0.89
N LEU A 34 -12.43 14.35 0.02
CA LEU A 34 -11.12 13.73 0.10
C LEU A 34 -10.36 14.15 1.36
N ALA A 35 -10.47 15.41 1.77
CA ALA A 35 -9.88 15.88 3.03
C ALA A 35 -10.45 15.10 4.23
N ARG A 36 -11.78 14.95 4.29
CA ARG A 36 -12.44 14.17 5.35
C ARG A 36 -12.02 12.70 5.37
N VAL A 37 -11.87 12.08 4.19
CA VAL A 37 -11.36 10.70 4.10
C VAL A 37 -9.93 10.61 4.65
N GLN A 38 -9.06 11.58 4.33
CA GLN A 38 -7.68 11.59 4.83
C GLN A 38 -7.59 11.72 6.35
N GLU A 39 -8.46 12.52 6.96
CA GLU A 39 -8.57 12.65 8.42
C GLU A 39 -9.00 11.34 9.07
N VAL A 40 -10.06 10.69 8.55
CA VAL A 40 -10.52 9.41 9.09
C VAL A 40 -9.46 8.33 8.95
N LEU A 41 -8.77 8.26 7.81
CA LEU A 41 -7.65 7.34 7.61
C LEU A 41 -6.50 7.59 8.61
N GLN A 42 -6.24 8.84 8.95
CA GLN A 42 -5.24 9.19 9.96
C GLN A 42 -5.67 8.68 11.35
N CYS A 43 -6.92 8.92 11.75
CA CYS A 43 -7.45 8.43 13.02
C CYS A 43 -7.38 6.90 13.12
N ILE A 44 -7.72 6.17 12.05
CA ILE A 44 -7.60 4.70 11.98
C ILE A 44 -6.14 4.28 12.14
N PHE A 45 -5.23 4.91 11.40
CA PHE A 45 -3.81 4.60 11.49
C PHE A 45 -3.27 4.78 12.91
N GLU A 46 -3.55 5.92 13.53
CA GLU A 46 -3.12 6.23 14.89
C GLU A 46 -3.69 5.23 15.91
N PHE A 47 -4.96 4.82 15.76
CA PHE A 47 -5.58 3.82 16.63
C PHE A 47 -4.84 2.49 16.64
N TYR A 48 -4.46 1.97 15.47
CA TYR A 48 -3.71 0.69 15.38
C TYR A 48 -2.20 0.85 15.62
N ALA A 49 -1.62 2.01 15.29
CA ALA A 49 -0.20 2.28 15.51
C ALA A 49 0.15 2.49 17.00
N CYS A 50 -0.76 3.05 17.79
CA CYS A 50 -0.53 3.34 19.22
C CYS A 50 -0.63 2.12 20.15
N GLN A 51 -1.13 0.96 19.68
CA GLN A 51 -1.25 -0.19 20.57
C GLN A 51 0.16 -0.63 21.04
N GLY A 52 0.44 -0.59 22.34
CA GLY A 52 1.72 -1.09 22.89
C GLY A 52 3.00 -0.35 22.50
N THR A 53 2.92 0.87 21.94
CA THR A 53 4.10 1.74 21.73
C THR A 53 4.15 2.83 22.80
N THR A 54 5.35 3.17 23.27
CA THR A 54 5.54 4.29 24.21
C THR A 54 5.36 5.62 23.47
N ALA A 55 4.89 6.65 24.17
CA ALA A 55 4.53 7.95 23.58
C ALA A 55 5.68 8.70 22.85
N LEU A 56 6.92 8.19 22.91
CA LEU A 56 8.10 8.79 22.30
C LEU A 56 8.41 8.26 20.90
N GLN A 57 7.81 7.15 20.48
CA GLN A 57 8.08 6.59 19.16
C GLN A 57 7.09 7.09 18.12
N GLU A 58 7.59 7.30 16.90
CA GLU A 58 6.73 7.59 15.74
C GLU A 58 5.71 6.46 15.58
N PRO A 59 4.43 6.80 15.32
CA PRO A 59 3.39 5.80 15.11
C PRO A 59 3.74 4.94 13.89
N ARG A 60 3.93 3.64 14.14
CA ARG A 60 4.36 2.65 13.15
C ARG A 60 3.41 1.47 13.16
N LEU A 61 2.93 1.09 11.97
CA LEU A 61 1.99 -0.01 11.81
C LEU A 61 2.73 -1.26 11.32
N THR A 62 2.60 -2.39 12.03
CA THR A 62 3.12 -3.68 11.59
C THR A 62 2.14 -4.41 10.68
N ASN A 63 2.62 -5.37 9.90
CA ASN A 63 1.80 -6.18 8.99
C ASN A 63 0.62 -6.86 9.71
N THR A 64 0.88 -7.47 10.86
CA THR A 64 -0.15 -8.13 11.67
C THR A 64 -1.28 -7.17 12.05
N ARG A 65 -0.95 -5.93 12.44
CA ARG A 65 -1.95 -4.93 12.81
C ARG A 65 -2.69 -4.37 11.61
N PHE A 66 -2.00 -4.20 10.49
CA PHE A 66 -2.62 -3.81 9.23
C PHE A 66 -3.64 -4.85 8.75
N THR A 67 -3.27 -6.13 8.81
CA THR A 67 -4.17 -7.24 8.49
C THR A 67 -5.35 -7.30 9.45
N ARG A 68 -5.11 -7.12 10.76
CA ARG A 68 -6.17 -7.07 11.77
C ARG A 68 -7.16 -5.92 11.51
N MET A 69 -6.66 -4.74 11.19
CA MET A 69 -7.49 -3.60 10.79
C MET A 69 -8.35 -3.91 9.57
N ALA A 70 -7.79 -4.57 8.55
CA ALA A 70 -8.55 -4.97 7.38
C ALA A 70 -9.67 -5.98 7.72
N MET A 71 -9.46 -6.85 8.71
CA MET A 71 -10.49 -7.75 9.24
C MET A 71 -11.57 -6.98 10.01
N ASP A 72 -11.18 -6.11 10.94
CA ASP A 72 -12.09 -5.35 11.79
C ASP A 72 -12.99 -4.40 10.95
N ALA A 73 -12.44 -3.83 9.87
CA ALA A 73 -13.19 -3.01 8.91
C ALA A 73 -13.98 -3.84 7.87
N ALA A 74 -13.98 -5.17 7.97
CA ALA A 74 -14.61 -6.08 7.01
C ALA A 74 -14.22 -5.78 5.55
N LEU A 75 -12.94 -5.45 5.31
CA LEU A 75 -12.42 -5.19 3.97
C LEU A 75 -12.22 -6.48 3.16
N LEU A 76 -12.04 -7.61 3.85
CA LEU A 76 -11.72 -8.89 3.23
C LEU A 76 -12.93 -9.52 2.54
N ASP A 77 -12.73 -9.85 1.26
CA ASP A 77 -13.72 -10.55 0.42
C ASP A 77 -13.01 -11.66 -0.37
N GLU A 78 -13.74 -12.41 -1.19
CA GLU A 78 -13.18 -13.39 -2.14
C GLU A 78 -12.11 -12.76 -3.06
N ARG A 79 -12.30 -11.49 -3.43
CA ARG A 79 -11.35 -10.76 -4.29
C ARG A 79 -10.17 -10.20 -3.51
N LEU A 80 -10.38 -9.78 -2.26
CA LEU A 80 -9.36 -9.17 -1.41
C LEU A 80 -9.06 -10.08 -0.21
N THR A 81 -8.26 -11.12 -0.47
CA THR A 81 -7.86 -12.10 0.55
C THR A 81 -6.78 -11.55 1.49
N PRO A 82 -6.60 -12.12 2.70
CA PRO A 82 -5.51 -11.75 3.62
C PRO A 82 -4.13 -11.75 2.96
N ALA A 83 -3.86 -12.74 2.09
CA ALA A 83 -2.61 -12.81 1.34
C ALA A 83 -2.40 -11.60 0.42
N LYS A 84 -3.46 -11.06 -0.20
CA LYS A 84 -3.37 -9.85 -1.02
C LYS A 84 -3.14 -8.59 -0.18
N VAL A 85 -3.67 -8.55 1.04
CA VAL A 85 -3.39 -7.47 2.00
C VAL A 85 -1.91 -7.49 2.38
N ASP A 86 -1.35 -8.65 2.67
CA ASP A 86 0.07 -8.85 2.96
C ASP A 86 0.97 -8.45 1.78
N VAL A 87 0.64 -8.89 0.56
CA VAL A 87 1.34 -8.45 -0.66
C VAL A 87 1.28 -6.94 -0.83
N THR A 88 0.15 -6.31 -0.49
CA THR A 88 0.01 -4.85 -0.56
C THR A 88 0.89 -4.16 0.47
N PHE A 89 0.93 -4.66 1.71
CA PHE A 89 1.82 -4.19 2.77
C PHE A 89 3.28 -4.23 2.31
N SER A 90 3.74 -5.40 1.86
CA SER A 90 5.12 -5.60 1.40
C SER A 90 5.48 -4.70 0.22
N ARG A 91 4.52 -4.44 -0.69
CA ARG A 91 4.73 -3.55 -1.85
C ARG A 91 4.90 -2.08 -1.46
N VAL A 92 4.16 -1.58 -0.47
CA VAL A 92 4.27 -0.16 -0.07
C VAL A 92 5.39 0.08 0.94
N CYS A 93 5.71 -0.90 1.78
CA CYS A 93 6.77 -0.81 2.77
C CYS A 93 8.16 -1.17 2.20
N GLY A 94 8.21 -1.92 1.10
CA GLY A 94 9.46 -2.44 0.55
C GLY A 94 10.11 -3.43 1.53
N SER A 95 11.34 -3.13 1.96
CA SER A 95 12.07 -3.92 2.96
C SER A 95 11.77 -3.50 4.41
N SER A 96 10.97 -2.45 4.63
CA SER A 96 10.66 -1.98 5.99
C SER A 96 9.66 -2.92 6.67
N PRO A 97 9.90 -3.31 7.94
CA PRO A 97 8.92 -4.07 8.74
C PRO A 97 7.76 -3.20 9.25
N HIS A 98 7.86 -1.88 9.09
CA HIS A 98 6.91 -0.90 9.60
C HIS A 98 6.38 0.00 8.49
N MET A 99 5.07 0.26 8.55
CA MET A 99 4.35 1.15 7.64
C MET A 99 4.11 2.52 8.30
N LEU A 100 4.45 3.59 7.58
CA LEU A 100 4.17 4.98 7.96
C LEU A 100 2.78 5.43 7.47
N LEU A 101 2.29 6.57 7.97
CA LEU A 101 0.97 7.11 7.58
C LEU A 101 0.82 7.35 6.06
N THR A 102 1.86 7.84 5.39
CA THR A 102 1.85 8.06 3.94
C THR A 102 1.72 6.75 3.18
N GLN A 103 2.49 5.73 3.56
CA GLN A 103 2.43 4.39 2.99
C GLN A 103 1.08 3.71 3.27
N PHE A 104 0.48 3.98 4.44
CA PHE A 104 -0.85 3.50 4.78
C PHE A 104 -1.92 4.07 3.86
N ARG A 105 -1.89 5.38 3.56
CA ARG A 105 -2.79 6.01 2.59
C ARG A 105 -2.62 5.40 1.19
N ASP A 106 -1.38 5.19 0.75
CA ASP A 106 -1.10 4.52 -0.53
C ASP A 106 -1.61 3.07 -0.56
N ALA A 107 -1.50 2.36 0.57
CA ALA A 107 -2.04 1.02 0.70
C ALA A 107 -3.57 1.02 0.54
N MET A 108 -4.28 1.96 1.18
CA MET A 108 -5.74 2.07 1.05
C MET A 108 -6.19 2.30 -0.39
N VAL A 109 -5.47 3.14 -1.13
CA VAL A 109 -5.73 3.38 -2.56
C VAL A 109 -5.57 2.09 -3.38
N ARG A 110 -4.54 1.28 -3.08
CA ARG A 110 -4.31 -0.01 -3.73
C ARG A 110 -5.38 -1.05 -3.36
N LEU A 111 -5.78 -1.13 -2.10
CA LEU A 111 -6.86 -2.02 -1.65
C LEU A 111 -8.18 -1.65 -2.33
N ALA A 112 -8.50 -0.36 -2.45
CA ALA A 112 -9.67 0.12 -3.15
C ALA A 112 -9.69 -0.32 -4.62
N ALA A 113 -8.56 -0.18 -5.33
CA ALA A 113 -8.43 -0.62 -6.72
C ALA A 113 -8.57 -2.14 -6.90
N ILE A 114 -8.12 -2.94 -5.92
CA ILE A 114 -8.30 -4.40 -5.96
C ILE A 114 -9.75 -4.79 -5.69
N LYS A 115 -10.42 -4.10 -4.76
CA LYS A 115 -11.81 -4.40 -4.36
C LYS A 115 -12.82 -3.94 -5.42
N TYR A 116 -12.59 -2.79 -6.04
CA TYR A 116 -13.48 -2.17 -7.03
C TYR A 116 -12.76 -1.90 -8.36
N PRO A 117 -12.39 -2.94 -9.14
CA PRO A 117 -11.62 -2.76 -10.37
C PRO A 117 -12.41 -2.12 -11.52
N SER A 118 -13.75 -2.07 -11.42
CA SER A 118 -14.62 -1.42 -12.41
C SER A 118 -14.70 0.10 -12.24
N LEU A 119 -14.26 0.63 -11.09
CA LEU A 119 -14.38 2.05 -10.77
C LEU A 119 -13.03 2.75 -10.94
N PRO A 120 -13.02 4.05 -11.30
CA PRO A 120 -11.80 4.83 -11.28
C PRO A 120 -11.26 4.94 -9.86
N ARG A 121 -9.94 5.11 -9.73
CA ARG A 121 -9.22 5.04 -8.46
C ARG A 121 -9.81 5.94 -7.37
N THR A 122 -10.20 7.17 -7.72
CA THR A 122 -10.79 8.13 -6.76
C THR A 122 -12.14 7.66 -6.24
N GLU A 123 -13.03 7.19 -7.13
CA GLU A 123 -14.35 6.68 -6.75
C GLU A 123 -14.24 5.37 -5.96
N ALA A 124 -13.29 4.50 -6.32
CA ALA A 124 -13.03 3.27 -5.59
C ALA A 124 -12.66 3.55 -4.12
N VAL A 125 -11.86 4.60 -3.85
CA VAL A 125 -11.52 5.03 -2.48
C VAL A 125 -12.74 5.58 -1.75
N MET A 126 -13.56 6.40 -2.42
CA MET A 126 -14.80 6.92 -1.84
C MET A 126 -15.79 5.80 -1.49
N GLN A 127 -15.95 4.82 -2.37
CA GLN A 127 -16.79 3.64 -2.13
C GLN A 127 -16.26 2.77 -0.99
N LEU A 128 -14.94 2.55 -0.94
CA LEU A 128 -14.30 1.83 0.15
C LEU A 128 -14.52 2.55 1.48
N TYR A 129 -14.39 3.87 1.50
CA TYR A 129 -14.66 4.69 2.67
C TYR A 129 -16.13 4.57 3.12
N GLN A 130 -17.09 4.83 2.24
CA GLN A 130 -18.51 4.84 2.58
C GLN A 130 -19.00 3.49 3.10
N LYS A 131 -18.53 2.39 2.51
CA LYS A 131 -19.00 1.04 2.86
C LYS A 131 -18.33 0.44 4.09
N HIS A 132 -17.04 0.71 4.30
CA HIS A 132 -16.25 -0.02 5.30
C HIS A 132 -15.64 0.87 6.39
N LEU A 133 -15.25 2.09 6.05
CA LEU A 133 -14.49 2.96 6.96
C LEU A 133 -15.36 4.02 7.63
N ALA A 134 -16.49 4.41 7.03
CA ALA A 134 -17.43 5.36 7.62
C ALA A 134 -18.10 4.78 8.86
N THR A 135 -18.29 3.46 8.89
CA THR A 135 -18.80 2.71 10.04
C THR A 135 -17.72 2.39 11.06
N PHE A 136 -16.46 2.75 10.81
CA PHE A 136 -15.38 2.61 11.77
C PHE A 136 -15.62 3.59 12.91
N GLN A 137 -16.49 3.18 13.83
CA GLN A 137 -16.58 3.71 15.18
C GLN A 137 -15.36 3.17 15.90
N GLY A 138 -14.19 3.73 15.56
CA GLY A 138 -12.96 3.58 16.32
C GLY A 138 -13.27 4.04 17.72
N THR A 139 -13.78 3.11 18.52
CA THR A 139 -14.33 3.38 19.82
C THR A 139 -13.14 3.54 20.73
N THR A 140 -12.56 4.75 20.75
CA THR A 140 -11.74 5.23 21.85
C THR A 140 -12.59 5.46 23.12
N LYS A 141 -13.84 4.97 23.17
CA LYS A 141 -14.73 5.06 24.35
C LYS A 141 -14.26 4.22 25.55
N GLY A 142 -13.17 3.47 25.45
CA GLY A 142 -12.71 2.62 26.56
C GLY A 142 -12.08 3.36 27.74
N VAL A 143 -11.46 4.52 27.53
CA VAL A 143 -10.79 5.28 28.62
C VAL A 143 -10.85 6.79 28.42
N VAL A 144 -11.08 7.27 27.19
CA VAL A 144 -10.96 8.70 26.86
C VAL A 144 -12.30 9.44 26.90
N ALA A 145 -13.43 8.72 26.86
CA ALA A 145 -14.76 9.34 26.90
C ALA A 145 -15.11 9.94 28.28
N GLU A 146 -14.40 9.55 29.34
CA GLU A 146 -14.56 10.11 30.69
C GLU A 146 -13.45 11.10 31.06
N LEU A 147 -12.41 11.22 30.21
CA LEU A 147 -11.45 12.31 30.35
C LEU A 147 -12.09 13.59 29.82
N ASP A 148 -12.28 14.53 30.73
CA ASP A 148 -12.81 15.86 30.48
C ASP A 148 -12.22 16.46 29.19
N GLN A 149 -13.06 17.12 28.38
CA GLN A 149 -12.67 17.74 27.11
C GLN A 149 -11.46 18.68 27.30
N ALA A 150 -11.30 19.24 28.51
CA ALA A 150 -10.15 20.03 28.92
C ALA A 150 -8.84 19.22 28.98
N VAL A 151 -8.85 18.00 29.52
CA VAL A 151 -7.65 17.13 29.60
C VAL A 151 -7.30 16.61 28.22
N LEU A 152 -8.29 16.30 27.38
CA LEU A 152 -8.08 15.99 25.97
C LEU A 152 -7.52 17.17 25.17
N SER A 153 -7.95 18.40 25.47
CA SER A 153 -7.40 19.61 24.87
C SER A 153 -5.96 19.86 25.34
N VAL A 154 -5.63 19.59 26.61
CA VAL A 154 -4.26 19.69 27.14
C VAL A 154 -3.35 18.58 26.59
N LEU A 155 -3.83 17.33 26.52
CA LEU A 155 -3.08 16.21 25.93
C LEU A 155 -2.96 16.35 24.41
N GLY A 156 -3.98 16.88 23.73
CA GLY A 156 -3.94 17.23 22.31
C GLY A 156 -2.99 18.38 22.05
N ALA A 157 -3.01 19.44 22.87
CA ALA A 157 -2.06 20.54 22.80
C ALA A 157 -0.64 20.11 23.17
N ALA A 158 -0.45 19.15 24.06
CA ALA A 158 0.85 18.57 24.40
C ALA A 158 1.36 17.63 23.29
N ARG A 159 0.49 16.84 22.66
CA ARG A 159 0.83 15.94 21.56
C ARG A 159 1.06 16.68 20.22
N CYS A 160 0.44 17.83 20.01
CA CYS A 160 0.70 18.70 18.87
C CYS A 160 1.92 19.62 19.06
N ARG A 161 2.49 19.71 20.27
CA ARG A 161 3.67 20.56 20.55
C ARG A 161 5.02 19.83 20.43
N ALA A 162 5.02 18.56 20.06
CA ALA A 162 6.24 17.78 19.80
C ALA A 162 6.54 17.58 18.30
N LEU A 163 6.02 18.43 17.43
CA LEU A 163 6.61 18.64 16.11
C LEU A 163 7.31 20.00 16.11
N PRO A 164 8.66 20.07 16.01
CA PRO A 164 9.30 21.31 15.61
C PRO A 164 8.69 21.74 14.27
N VAL A 165 8.20 22.98 14.25
CA VAL A 165 7.68 23.69 13.09
C VAL A 165 8.82 23.85 12.08
N ALA A 166 9.05 22.85 11.24
CA ALA A 166 10.06 22.95 10.17
C ALA A 166 9.90 21.98 9.00
N VAL A 167 8.75 21.34 8.75
CA VAL A 167 8.52 20.66 7.46
C VAL A 167 7.05 20.78 7.04
N LEU A 168 6.54 22.00 6.93
CA LEU A 168 5.44 22.28 6.01
C LEU A 168 6.01 22.26 4.58
N ARG A 169 6.35 21.07 4.08
CA ARG A 169 6.53 20.91 2.63
C ARG A 169 5.15 20.94 2.01
N VAL A 170 4.80 22.14 1.56
CA VAL A 170 3.81 22.44 0.54
C VAL A 170 3.69 21.25 -0.42
N TRP A 171 2.57 20.53 -0.32
CA TRP A 171 2.15 19.62 -1.36
C TRP A 171 1.65 20.49 -2.52
N ASP A 172 2.58 20.88 -3.38
CA ASP A 172 2.34 21.76 -4.51
C ASP A 172 1.51 21.00 -5.57
N ALA A 173 0.26 21.40 -5.73
CA ALA A 173 -0.64 20.91 -6.76
C ALA A 173 -0.32 21.53 -8.13
N ARG A 174 0.94 21.41 -8.58
CA ARG A 174 1.40 21.79 -9.93
C ARG A 174 2.16 20.64 -10.58
N GLN A 175 1.44 19.69 -11.17
CA GLN A 175 1.88 19.09 -12.44
C GLN A 175 1.26 19.88 -13.59
N GLY A 176 1.68 21.14 -13.68
CA GLY A 176 1.57 21.97 -14.87
C GLY A 176 2.99 22.18 -15.40
N SER A 177 3.28 21.52 -16.51
CA SER A 177 4.52 21.61 -17.29
C SER A 177 5.08 23.04 -17.41
N PRO A 178 6.37 23.26 -17.15
CA PRO A 178 7.12 24.33 -17.79
C PRO A 178 8.00 23.75 -18.90
N SER A 179 7.54 24.01 -20.12
CA SER A 179 8.36 24.04 -21.32
C SER A 179 9.44 25.11 -21.21
N ALA A 180 10.65 24.77 -21.62
CA ALA A 180 11.75 25.64 -22.06
C ALA A 180 12.34 26.68 -21.07
N ALA A 181 13.57 26.42 -20.61
CA ALA A 181 14.68 27.38 -20.76
C ALA A 181 16.02 26.65 -20.53
N ILE A 182 16.80 26.60 -21.61
CA ILE A 182 18.20 26.18 -21.68
C ILE A 182 19.05 27.19 -20.91
N SER A 183 19.80 26.74 -19.91
CA SER A 183 20.98 27.45 -19.43
C SER A 183 22.12 26.44 -19.29
N GLN A 184 23.14 26.67 -20.12
CA GLN A 184 24.40 25.97 -20.18
C GLN A 184 25.12 26.02 -18.82
N LEU A 185 25.50 24.86 -18.29
CA LEU A 185 26.51 24.73 -17.25
C LEU A 185 27.79 24.13 -17.86
N PRO A 186 28.98 24.60 -17.45
CA PRO A 186 30.24 24.17 -18.02
C PRO A 186 30.62 22.72 -17.61
N PRO A 187 31.38 22.00 -18.46
CA PRO A 187 31.83 20.65 -18.17
C PRO A 187 32.89 20.64 -17.06
N ALA A 188 32.64 19.88 -15.99
CA ALA A 188 33.66 19.53 -15.01
C ALA A 188 34.64 18.49 -15.58
N PRO A 189 35.94 18.58 -15.27
CA PRO A 189 36.97 17.71 -15.83
C PRO A 189 36.89 16.27 -15.31
N VAL A 190 37.02 15.34 -16.25
CA VAL A 190 37.16 13.90 -16.03
C VAL A 190 38.51 13.62 -15.39
N LEU A 191 38.53 13.32 -14.09
CA LEU A 191 39.67 12.64 -13.46
C LEU A 191 39.49 11.14 -13.61
N ALA A 192 40.11 10.60 -14.65
CA ALA A 192 40.43 9.20 -14.78
C ALA A 192 41.44 8.82 -13.69
N LEU A 193 41.08 7.88 -12.81
CA LEU A 193 42.06 7.22 -11.95
C LEU A 193 41.88 5.70 -12.00
N ALA A 194 42.76 5.13 -12.81
CA ALA A 194 43.53 3.91 -12.63
C ALA A 194 42.84 2.63 -12.14
N ALA A 195 42.90 1.64 -13.02
CA ALA A 195 42.90 0.23 -12.72
C ALA A 195 43.90 -0.14 -11.61
N GLY A 196 43.50 -1.07 -10.75
CA GLY A 196 44.35 -1.71 -9.76
C GLY A 196 43.76 -3.05 -9.37
N GLY A 197 44.09 -4.08 -10.13
CA GLY A 197 43.83 -5.47 -9.73
C GLY A 197 44.72 -5.83 -8.54
N PHE A 198 44.16 -6.58 -7.59
CA PHE A 198 44.96 -7.30 -6.61
C PHE A 198 44.33 -8.67 -6.33
N CYS A 199 45.08 -9.71 -6.68
CA CYS A 199 44.79 -11.12 -6.46
C CYS A 199 45.37 -11.59 -5.11
N ARG A 200 44.52 -12.20 -4.26
CA ARG A 200 44.79 -13.31 -3.29
C ARG A 200 45.90 -13.10 -2.22
N PRO A 201 46.12 -13.99 -1.19
CA PRO A 201 45.62 -15.36 -0.91
C PRO A 201 45.03 -15.56 0.55
N ALA A 202 44.15 -16.53 0.80
CA ALA A 202 44.33 -17.90 1.37
C ALA A 202 44.66 -18.07 2.88
N ALA A 203 43.95 -19.03 3.50
CA ALA A 203 44.12 -19.70 4.81
C ALA A 203 43.83 -18.84 6.08
N GLY A 204 43.22 -19.32 7.16
CA GLY A 204 42.77 -20.63 7.65
C GLY A 204 42.39 -20.51 9.16
N LEU A 205 41.94 -21.61 9.78
CA LEU A 205 41.62 -21.85 11.22
C LEU A 205 40.18 -21.46 11.65
N SER A 206 39.26 -22.38 11.98
CA SER A 206 39.21 -23.39 13.06
C SER A 206 38.82 -22.81 14.43
N MET A 207 37.55 -22.97 14.84
CA MET A 207 37.12 -23.75 16.02
C MET A 207 35.62 -23.60 16.31
N ASP A 208 35.01 -24.76 16.51
CA ASP A 208 33.83 -25.13 17.28
C ASP A 208 33.29 -24.14 18.32
N ASN A 209 32.02 -23.76 18.20
CA ASN A 209 31.09 -23.84 19.34
C ASN A 209 29.65 -23.69 18.84
N GLY A 210 28.86 -24.75 19.05
CA GLY A 210 27.45 -24.79 18.69
C GLY A 210 26.65 -23.72 19.42
N GLN A 211 26.00 -22.86 18.66
CA GLN A 211 24.76 -22.19 19.02
C GLN A 211 24.05 -21.78 17.72
N GLN A 212 22.93 -22.44 17.44
CA GLN A 212 22.05 -22.10 16.33
C GLN A 212 21.42 -20.73 16.59
N TRP A 213 21.79 -19.77 15.77
CA TRP A 213 20.98 -18.57 15.49
C TRP A 213 21.00 -18.35 13.98
N THR A 214 20.02 -18.90 13.27
CA THR A 214 19.86 -18.61 11.84
C THR A 214 19.16 -17.26 11.70
N ILE A 215 19.94 -16.18 11.70
CA ILE A 215 19.54 -14.87 11.20
C ILE A 215 19.91 -14.77 9.72
N MET A 216 18.87 -14.51 8.92
CA MET A 216 18.79 -13.83 7.61
C MET A 216 19.99 -13.80 6.66
N THR A 217 19.75 -14.21 5.41
CA THR A 217 20.32 -13.51 4.24
C THR A 217 19.37 -13.52 3.06
N TYR A 218 18.89 -12.34 2.70
CA TYR A 218 18.39 -11.96 1.38
C TYR A 218 19.56 -12.03 0.39
N LYS A 219 19.36 -12.66 -0.77
CA LYS A 219 20.29 -12.64 -1.89
C LYS A 219 19.54 -12.20 -3.14
N LEU A 220 19.69 -10.93 -3.49
CA LEU A 220 19.37 -10.36 -4.80
C LEU A 220 20.59 -10.59 -5.73
N CYS A 221 20.47 -11.51 -6.68
CA CYS A 221 21.14 -11.46 -7.99
C CYS A 221 20.57 -12.56 -8.90
N GLY A 222 20.32 -12.19 -10.16
CA GLY A 222 19.49 -12.93 -11.11
C GLY A 222 19.92 -14.37 -11.41
N MET A 223 18.92 -15.22 -11.59
CA MET A 223 19.01 -16.45 -12.36
C MET A 223 17.73 -16.63 -13.19
N ALA A 224 17.94 -17.16 -14.39
CA ALA A 224 16.98 -17.46 -15.44
C ALA A 224 15.99 -18.58 -15.03
N PRO A 225 14.92 -18.85 -15.83
CA PRO A 225 13.74 -19.60 -15.40
C PRO A 225 14.00 -21.09 -15.26
N VAL A 226 13.45 -21.69 -14.19
CA VAL A 226 13.44 -23.15 -13.95
C VAL A 226 12.09 -23.73 -14.41
N PRO A 227 12.06 -24.78 -15.25
CA PRO A 227 10.83 -25.41 -15.75
C PRO A 227 10.11 -26.28 -14.68
N PRO A 228 8.82 -26.62 -14.91
CA PRO A 228 7.94 -27.17 -13.88
C PRO A 228 8.30 -28.61 -13.49
N ARG A 229 8.26 -28.90 -12.17
CA ARG A 229 8.37 -30.27 -11.65
C ARG A 229 6.97 -30.89 -11.54
N LYS A 230 6.84 -32.06 -12.18
CA LYS A 230 5.67 -32.95 -12.18
C LYS A 230 5.24 -33.32 -10.76
N CYS A 231 3.95 -33.18 -10.49
CA CYS A 231 3.25 -33.91 -9.42
C CYS A 231 3.42 -35.41 -9.66
N ARG A 232 3.83 -36.16 -8.64
CA ARG A 232 3.77 -37.62 -8.63
C ARG A 232 2.99 -38.06 -7.41
N GLU A 233 1.87 -38.71 -7.69
CA GLU A 233 0.99 -39.42 -6.77
C GLU A 233 1.74 -40.36 -5.84
N ARG A 234 1.27 -40.43 -4.58
CA ARG A 234 1.27 -41.66 -3.80
C ARG A 234 -0.07 -41.75 -3.08
N PHE A 235 -0.97 -42.54 -3.64
CA PHE A 235 -1.94 -43.32 -2.87
C PHE A 235 -1.33 -44.71 -2.65
N ALA A 236 -1.28 -45.14 -1.41
CA ALA A 236 -1.28 -46.53 -0.97
C ALA A 236 -2.05 -46.55 0.35
#